data_AF-A0AAV9VJV9-F1
#
_entry.id   AF-A0AAV9VJV9-F1
#
_cell.length_a   1.000
_cell.length_b   1.000
_cell.length_c   1.000
_cell.angle_alpha   90.00
_cell.angle_beta   90.00
_cell.angle_gamma   90.00
#
_symmetry.space_group_name_H-M   'P 1'
#
loop_
_entity.id
_entity.type
_entity.pdbx_description
1 polymer ?
#
loop_
_entity_poly.entity_id
_entity_poly.type
_entity_poly.pdbx_seq_one_letter_code
_entity_poly.pdbx_strand_id
1 'polypeptide(L)'
;MPPQRHQGAPRRVKRAPPPDHEPCVLPIHQSASGELRALHAKYPPQNLNRWIKDATESLREASSKFAETRREKVFEQDKDRDEEMEQDIAELGVRVERNIRGLVDMDEQLKKMKFILQGISDAEKNRGNGNGIQPVEEFWRQAKRADRAYKRRHLKDRYGNSAEYIELRSLVHGLARPTAPQPQRKDWFKTPMFVCDGRAQISDEEPVSESEGEGRPSDDRDIEMADEESDDGIEEMSATRNLMCPLTMALFKDPVKASCGHIFEKEALLDLFQNYKRLKKENICPTPGCGKQINAKDLRPDALTKRLAEAKLKEKERAEQRAVIAGAGNDESEDEEEEAVSSKSKTERPKSRPRAIIEEEIPFGGGRNNEQGSEGDEDEERVPDSHDEAGEEDDDDDDDEIKEE
;
A
#
# COMPACT_ATOMS: atom_id res chain seq x y z
N MET A 1 19.15 17.85 -82.47
CA MET A 1 20.57 17.83 -82.05
C MET A 1 20.60 17.53 -80.56
N PRO A 2 21.27 16.46 -80.11
CA PRO A 2 21.34 16.13 -78.69
C PRO A 2 22.35 17.06 -77.97
N PRO A 3 22.10 17.43 -76.71
CA PRO A 3 22.97 18.33 -75.96
C PRO A 3 24.30 17.65 -75.62
N GLN A 4 25.40 18.35 -75.90
CA GLN A 4 26.76 17.94 -75.55
C GLN A 4 26.91 17.87 -74.02
N ARG A 5 27.11 16.66 -73.49
CA ARG A 5 27.52 16.44 -72.10
C ARG A 5 28.89 17.08 -71.87
N HIS A 6 28.94 18.09 -71.01
CA HIS A 6 30.19 18.66 -70.47
C HIS A 6 30.99 17.57 -69.72
N GLN A 7 32.12 17.16 -70.29
CA GLN A 7 33.01 16.13 -69.75
C GLN A 7 33.99 16.68 -68.69
N GLY A 8 33.52 17.52 -67.77
CA GLY A 8 34.39 18.31 -66.89
C GLY A 8 34.08 18.23 -65.38
N ALA A 9 33.32 17.25 -64.91
CA ALA A 9 33.07 17.13 -63.46
C ALA A 9 34.31 16.52 -62.76
N PRO A 10 34.91 17.20 -61.77
CA PRO A 10 36.05 16.67 -61.03
C PRO A 10 35.64 15.34 -60.36
N ARG A 11 36.46 14.30 -60.58
CA ARG A 11 36.27 12.99 -59.96
C ARG A 11 36.19 13.18 -58.45
N ARG A 12 35.02 12.87 -57.87
CA ARG A 12 34.77 12.85 -56.42
C ARG A 12 35.84 11.96 -55.78
N VAL A 13 36.84 12.58 -55.16
CA VAL A 13 37.91 11.88 -54.45
C VAL A 13 37.23 11.03 -53.40
N LYS A 14 37.45 9.71 -53.44
CA LYS A 14 36.93 8.81 -52.41
C LYS A 14 37.50 9.30 -51.08
N ARG A 15 36.65 9.83 -50.20
CA ARG A 15 37.06 10.21 -48.84
C ARG A 15 37.76 8.99 -48.23
N ALA A 16 38.96 9.19 -47.71
CA ALA A 16 39.62 8.17 -46.92
C ALA A 16 38.65 7.71 -45.83
N PRO A 17 38.59 6.40 -45.50
CA PRO A 17 37.82 5.95 -44.36
C PRO A 17 38.27 6.77 -43.14
N PRO A 18 37.33 7.31 -42.34
CA PRO A 18 37.70 8.03 -41.14
C PRO A 18 38.60 7.13 -40.28
N PRO A 19 39.66 7.68 -39.65
CA PRO A 19 40.52 6.89 -38.78
C PRO A 19 39.68 6.22 -37.69
N ASP A 20 40.05 4.99 -37.32
CA ASP A 20 39.39 4.24 -36.25
C ASP A 20 39.42 5.09 -34.97
N HIS A 21 38.25 5.61 -34.57
CA HIS A 21 38.15 6.42 -33.37
C HIS A 21 38.29 5.49 -32.17
N GLU A 22 39.47 5.48 -31.55
CA GLU A 22 39.62 4.91 -30.22
C GLU A 22 38.85 5.79 -29.22
N PRO A 23 37.83 5.28 -28.52
CA PRO A 23 37.08 6.07 -27.56
C PRO A 23 38.03 6.54 -26.45
N CYS A 24 37.92 7.82 -26.10
CA CYS A 24 38.80 8.45 -25.12
C CYS A 24 38.53 7.81 -23.75
N VAL A 25 39.38 6.87 -23.33
CA VAL A 25 39.32 6.29 -21.98
C VAL A 25 39.88 7.36 -21.04
N LEU A 26 39.00 8.18 -20.46
CA LEU A 26 39.41 9.10 -19.41
C LEU A 26 39.71 8.27 -18.16
N PRO A 27 40.99 8.08 -17.75
CA PRO A 27 41.26 7.54 -16.43
C PRO A 27 40.54 8.45 -15.43
N ILE A 28 39.75 7.88 -14.51
CA ILE A 28 39.16 8.67 -13.42
C ILE A 28 40.32 9.43 -12.79
N HIS A 29 40.35 10.74 -13.03
CA HIS A 29 41.48 11.55 -12.65
C HIS A 29 41.64 11.42 -11.13
N GLN A 30 42.86 11.24 -10.63
CA GLN A 30 43.09 10.94 -9.20
C GLN A 30 42.41 11.97 -8.28
N SER A 31 42.23 13.22 -8.75
CA SER A 31 41.44 14.26 -8.07
C SER A 31 39.96 13.91 -7.91
N ALA A 32 39.28 13.46 -8.96
CA ALA A 32 37.86 13.08 -8.92
C ALA A 32 37.60 11.86 -8.03
N SER A 33 38.60 10.97 -7.88
CA SER A 33 38.50 9.83 -6.96
C SER A 33 38.35 10.25 -5.48
N GLY A 34 38.91 11.41 -5.11
CA GLY A 34 38.79 11.97 -3.76
C GLY A 34 37.38 12.51 -3.52
N GLU A 35 36.86 13.28 -4.47
CA GLU A 35 35.51 13.84 -4.43
C GLU A 35 34.43 12.75 -4.42
N LEU A 36 34.56 11.71 -5.25
CA LEU A 36 33.65 10.56 -5.24
C LEU A 36 33.67 9.82 -3.89
N ARG A 37 34.85 9.65 -3.29
CA ARG A 37 34.97 9.06 -1.94
C ARG A 37 34.35 9.95 -0.87
N ALA A 38 34.53 11.27 -0.96
CA ALA A 38 33.90 12.23 -0.06
C ALA A 38 32.37 12.24 -0.22
N LEU A 39 31.86 12.16 -1.44
CA LEU A 39 30.43 12.06 -1.73
C LEU A 39 29.83 10.76 -1.18
N HIS A 40 30.51 9.63 -1.40
CA HIS A 40 30.11 8.34 -0.83
C HIS A 40 30.18 8.33 0.71
N ALA A 41 31.15 9.05 1.32
CA ALA A 41 31.22 9.20 2.77
C ALA A 41 30.09 10.07 3.32
N LYS A 42 29.71 11.13 2.58
CA LYS A 42 28.62 12.04 2.95
C LYS A 42 27.24 11.37 2.80
N TYR A 43 27.06 10.57 1.76
CA TYR A 43 25.81 9.85 1.46
C TYR A 43 26.08 8.35 1.35
N PRO A 44 26.37 7.67 2.47
CA PRO A 44 26.67 6.26 2.42
C PRO A 44 25.40 5.52 1.97
N PRO A 45 25.48 4.64 0.95
CA PRO A 45 24.31 3.94 0.41
C PRO A 45 23.62 3.05 1.46
N GLN A 46 24.34 2.73 2.55
CA GLN A 46 23.80 2.04 3.73
C GLN A 46 22.68 2.83 4.41
N ASN A 47 22.74 4.17 4.38
CA ASN A 47 21.72 5.04 4.95
C ASN A 47 20.47 5.15 4.08
N LEU A 48 20.55 4.89 2.78
CA LEU A 48 19.42 5.03 1.88
C LEU A 48 18.29 4.05 2.23
N ASN A 49 18.63 2.79 2.50
CA ASN A 49 17.67 1.80 2.97
C ASN A 49 17.04 2.22 4.31
N ARG A 50 17.83 2.86 5.18
CA ARG A 50 17.33 3.41 6.43
C ARG A 50 16.34 4.55 6.17
N TRP A 51 16.66 5.49 5.29
CA TRP A 51 15.76 6.60 4.97
C TRP A 51 14.46 6.16 4.31
N ILE A 52 14.51 5.19 3.39
CA ILE A 52 13.31 4.59 2.79
C ILE A 52 12.47 3.93 3.88
N LYS A 53 13.11 3.20 4.80
CA LYS A 53 12.43 2.58 5.93
C LYS A 53 11.80 3.62 6.86
N ASP A 54 12.53 4.67 7.22
CA ASP A 54 12.05 5.76 8.07
C ASP A 54 10.87 6.50 7.40
N ALA A 55 10.94 6.75 6.09
CA ALA A 55 9.85 7.34 5.31
C ALA A 55 8.61 6.42 5.25
N THR A 56 8.82 5.11 5.09
CA THR A 56 7.75 4.10 5.10
C THR A 56 7.09 4.02 6.47
N GLU A 57 7.87 4.04 7.55
CA GLU A 57 7.36 4.07 8.93
C GLU A 57 6.57 5.35 9.21
N SER A 58 7.05 6.50 8.74
CA SER A 58 6.34 7.79 8.86
C SER A 58 5.01 7.79 8.10
N LEU A 59 4.98 7.31 6.85
CA LEU A 59 3.73 7.16 6.08
C LEU A 59 2.78 6.18 6.76
N ARG A 60 3.29 5.10 7.34
CA ARG A 60 2.49 4.13 8.09
C ARG A 60 1.88 4.75 9.35
N GLU A 61 2.63 5.54 10.08
CA GLU A 61 2.13 6.25 11.27
C GLU A 61 1.05 7.27 10.89
N ALA A 62 1.31 8.08 9.85
CA ALA A 62 0.34 9.04 9.31
C ALA A 62 -0.94 8.35 8.83
N SER A 63 -0.83 7.24 8.10
CA SER A 63 -1.98 6.46 7.63
C SER A 63 -2.80 5.88 8.77
N SER A 64 -2.13 5.44 9.86
CA SER A 64 -2.85 4.96 11.05
C SER A 64 -3.59 6.07 11.77
N LYS A 65 -2.91 7.20 12.01
CA LYS A 65 -3.52 8.37 12.64
C LYS A 65 -4.74 8.82 11.86
N PHE A 66 -4.61 8.91 10.54
CA PHE A 66 -5.72 9.24 9.64
C PHE A 66 -6.89 8.26 9.76
N ALA A 67 -6.63 6.95 9.74
CA ALA A 67 -7.68 5.94 9.84
C ALA A 67 -8.33 5.91 11.24
N GLU A 68 -7.58 6.19 12.31
CA GLU A 68 -8.11 6.36 13.66
C GLU A 68 -9.00 7.61 13.76
N THR A 69 -8.56 8.76 13.21
CA THR A 69 -9.35 9.99 13.14
C THR A 69 -10.63 9.79 12.33
N ARG A 70 -10.55 9.11 11.19
CA ARG A 70 -11.73 8.74 10.40
C ARG A 70 -12.70 7.90 11.23
N ARG A 71 -12.21 6.87 11.93
CA ARG A 71 -13.06 6.03 12.77
C ARG A 71 -13.72 6.84 13.88
N GLU A 72 -12.98 7.72 14.54
CA GLU A 72 -13.55 8.58 15.59
C GLU A 72 -14.67 9.46 15.06
N LYS A 73 -14.43 10.16 13.93
CA LYS A 73 -15.45 10.99 13.27
C LYS A 73 -16.66 10.20 12.79
N VAL A 74 -16.45 9.06 12.13
CA VAL A 74 -17.52 8.19 11.63
C VAL A 74 -18.40 7.66 12.76
N PHE A 75 -17.83 7.38 13.94
CA PHE A 75 -18.59 6.89 15.09
C PHE A 75 -19.25 8.00 15.94
N GLU A 76 -18.69 9.22 15.94
CA GLU A 76 -19.25 10.35 16.70
C GLU A 76 -20.32 11.14 15.93
N GLN A 77 -20.29 11.10 14.59
CA GLN A 77 -21.21 11.84 13.72
C GLN A 77 -22.26 10.95 13.03
N ASP A 78 -22.93 10.06 13.77
CA ASP A 78 -24.10 9.30 13.28
C ASP A 78 -25.30 10.19 12.84
N LYS A 79 -25.16 11.53 12.81
CA LYS A 79 -26.27 12.45 12.51
C LYS A 79 -26.25 13.11 11.15
N ASP A 80 -25.13 13.50 10.56
CA ASP A 80 -25.08 14.04 9.18
C ASP A 80 -23.66 13.80 8.62
N ARG A 81 -23.51 12.85 7.70
CA ARG A 81 -22.24 12.67 6.99
C ARG A 81 -22.16 13.72 5.89
N ASP A 82 -21.32 14.73 6.09
CA ASP A 82 -20.98 15.67 5.03
C ASP A 82 -20.28 14.90 3.90
N GLU A 83 -20.91 14.85 2.72
CA GLU A 83 -20.37 14.17 1.54
C GLU A 83 -18.96 14.70 1.19
N GLU A 84 -18.74 16.00 1.40
CA GLU A 84 -17.45 16.69 1.24
C GLU A 84 -16.34 16.05 2.10
N MET A 85 -16.64 15.73 3.36
CA MET A 85 -15.64 15.12 4.26
C MET A 85 -15.27 13.70 3.83
N GLU A 86 -16.23 12.92 3.35
CA GLU A 86 -15.95 11.58 2.81
C GLU A 86 -15.14 11.66 1.51
N GLN A 87 -15.36 12.69 0.68
CA GLN A 87 -14.57 12.94 -0.52
C GLN A 87 -13.11 13.31 -0.17
N ASP A 88 -12.89 14.24 0.76
CA ASP A 88 -11.56 14.61 1.25
C ASP A 88 -10.79 13.39 1.77
N ILE A 89 -11.49 12.52 2.49
CA ILE A 89 -10.94 11.28 3.03
C ILE A 89 -10.54 10.32 1.91
N ALA A 90 -11.37 10.19 0.87
CA ALA A 90 -11.07 9.37 -0.29
C ALA A 90 -9.84 9.90 -1.05
N GLU A 91 -9.78 11.22 -1.29
CA GLU A 91 -8.66 11.88 -1.97
C GLU A 91 -7.34 11.73 -1.21
N LEU A 92 -7.36 11.93 0.12
CA LEU A 92 -6.18 11.69 0.94
C LEU A 92 -5.75 10.23 0.88
N GLY A 93 -6.73 9.31 0.87
CA GLY A 93 -6.50 7.89 0.69
C GLY A 93 -5.76 7.55 -0.60
N VAL A 94 -6.19 8.12 -1.73
CA VAL A 94 -5.53 7.98 -3.04
C VAL A 94 -4.11 8.54 -3.00
N ARG A 95 -3.90 9.70 -2.35
CA ARG A 95 -2.58 10.33 -2.22
C ARG A 95 -1.61 9.47 -1.39
N VAL A 96 -2.07 8.91 -0.28
CA VAL A 96 -1.29 7.98 0.55
C VAL A 96 -0.91 6.73 -0.23
N GLU A 97 -1.86 6.14 -0.97
CA GLU A 97 -1.60 4.97 -1.81
C GLU A 97 -0.57 5.29 -2.91
N ARG A 98 -0.70 6.44 -3.58
CA ARG A 98 0.26 6.91 -4.59
C ARG A 98 1.67 7.05 -4.00
N ASN A 99 1.79 7.69 -2.83
CA ASN A 99 3.07 7.91 -2.17
C ASN A 99 3.77 6.59 -1.80
N ILE A 100 3.02 5.62 -1.28
CA ILE A 100 3.61 4.32 -0.88
C ILE A 100 4.00 3.50 -2.11
N ARG A 101 3.21 3.52 -3.19
CA ARG A 101 3.61 2.92 -4.47
C ARG A 101 4.91 3.56 -4.99
N GLY A 102 5.02 4.88 -4.93
CA GLY A 102 6.24 5.61 -5.29
C GLY A 102 7.47 5.20 -4.46
N LEU A 103 7.31 4.99 -3.15
CA LEU A 103 8.41 4.47 -2.31
C LEU A 103 8.85 3.05 -2.72
N VAL A 104 7.89 2.16 -3.00
CA VAL A 104 8.19 0.80 -3.46
C VAL A 104 8.92 0.82 -4.81
N ASP A 105 8.49 1.71 -5.72
CA ASP A 105 9.14 1.88 -7.02
C ASP A 105 10.58 2.39 -6.88
N MET A 106 10.82 3.37 -6.02
CA MET A 106 12.16 3.88 -5.74
C MET A 106 13.07 2.80 -5.13
N ASP A 107 12.58 2.01 -4.17
CA ASP A 107 13.34 0.90 -3.58
C ASP A 107 13.76 -0.14 -4.63
N GLU A 108 12.84 -0.51 -5.53
CA GLU A 108 13.10 -1.43 -6.62
C GLU A 108 14.09 -0.85 -7.65
N GLN A 109 13.98 0.45 -7.99
CA GLN A 109 14.94 1.14 -8.85
C GLN A 109 16.35 1.11 -8.24
N LEU A 110 16.47 1.35 -6.94
CA LEU A 110 17.75 1.31 -6.23
C LEU A 110 18.37 -0.09 -6.20
N LYS A 111 17.56 -1.13 -5.99
CA LYS A 111 17.99 -2.53 -6.09
C LYS A 111 18.54 -2.84 -7.49
N LYS A 112 17.88 -2.38 -8.54
CA LYS A 112 18.33 -2.55 -9.94
C LYS A 112 19.61 -1.79 -10.21
N MET A 113 19.70 -0.53 -9.83
CA MET A 113 20.92 0.28 -9.99
C MET A 113 22.10 -0.40 -9.30
N LYS A 114 21.91 -0.91 -8.07
CA LYS A 114 22.94 -1.66 -7.33
C LYS A 114 23.38 -2.92 -8.10
N PHE A 115 22.44 -3.71 -8.61
CA PHE A 115 22.73 -4.92 -9.36
C PHE A 115 23.50 -4.63 -10.66
N ILE A 116 23.09 -3.58 -11.39
CA ILE A 116 23.75 -3.13 -12.62
C ILE A 116 25.18 -2.69 -12.33
N LEU A 117 25.38 -1.85 -11.30
CA LEU A 117 26.72 -1.40 -10.90
C LEU A 117 27.62 -2.57 -10.49
N GLN A 118 27.07 -3.56 -9.77
CA GLN A 118 27.80 -4.77 -9.43
C GLN A 118 28.20 -5.56 -10.68
N GLY A 119 27.28 -5.74 -11.64
CA GLY A 119 27.54 -6.42 -12.91
C GLY A 119 28.60 -5.72 -13.75
N ILE A 120 28.57 -4.39 -13.82
CA ILE A 120 29.59 -3.59 -14.50
C ILE A 120 30.94 -3.74 -13.80
N SER A 121 30.98 -3.64 -12.46
CA SER A 121 32.21 -3.83 -11.68
C SER A 121 32.84 -5.21 -11.87
N ASP A 122 32.02 -6.27 -11.91
CA ASP A 122 32.52 -7.63 -12.11
C ASP A 122 32.94 -7.86 -13.57
N ALA A 123 32.27 -7.26 -14.54
CA ALA A 123 32.69 -7.27 -15.94
C ALA A 123 34.04 -6.53 -16.15
N GLU A 124 34.28 -5.44 -15.43
CA GLU A 124 35.57 -4.73 -15.45
C GLU A 124 36.69 -5.58 -14.85
N LYS A 125 36.49 -6.20 -13.67
CA LYS A 125 37.49 -7.08 -13.04
C LYS A 125 37.93 -8.22 -13.96
N ASN A 126 36.99 -8.78 -14.72
CA ASN A 126 37.24 -9.93 -15.59
C ASN A 126 37.81 -9.56 -16.96
N ARG A 127 37.81 -8.27 -17.34
CA ARG A 127 38.15 -7.84 -18.71
C ARG A 127 39.64 -7.79 -19.04
N GLY A 128 40.51 -7.65 -18.05
CA GLY A 128 41.93 -7.35 -18.29
C GLY A 128 42.15 -6.02 -19.05
N ASN A 129 43.28 -5.85 -19.73
CA ASN A 129 43.67 -4.61 -20.43
C ASN A 129 42.94 -4.36 -21.78
N GLY A 130 41.77 -4.94 -22.00
CA GLY A 130 41.01 -4.73 -23.25
C GLY A 130 40.37 -3.35 -23.33
N ASN A 131 40.14 -2.85 -24.56
CA ASN A 131 39.41 -1.59 -24.80
C ASN A 131 38.04 -1.62 -24.08
N GLY A 132 37.89 -0.73 -23.09
CA GLY A 132 36.74 -0.73 -22.18
C GLY A 132 35.48 -0.18 -22.83
N ILE A 133 34.33 -0.82 -22.58
CA ILE A 133 33.03 -0.16 -22.74
C ILE A 133 32.95 0.96 -21.71
N GLN A 134 32.45 2.12 -22.10
CA GLN A 134 32.22 3.25 -21.20
C GLN A 134 31.21 2.85 -20.11
N PRO A 135 31.63 2.72 -18.83
CA PRO A 135 30.79 2.16 -17.77
C PRO A 135 29.51 2.95 -17.53
N VAL A 136 29.57 4.27 -17.74
CA VAL A 136 28.46 5.20 -17.54
C VAL A 136 27.35 4.99 -18.57
N GLU A 137 27.68 4.86 -19.85
CA GLU A 137 26.68 4.61 -20.90
C GLU A 137 26.03 3.24 -20.71
N GLU A 138 26.84 2.22 -20.39
CA GLU A 138 26.35 0.88 -20.10
C GLU A 138 25.37 0.89 -18.93
N PHE A 139 25.71 1.60 -17.85
CA PHE A 139 24.86 1.76 -16.69
C PHE A 139 23.50 2.35 -17.07
N TRP A 140 23.48 3.50 -17.75
CA TRP A 140 22.23 4.15 -18.13
C TRP A 140 21.39 3.31 -19.08
N ARG A 141 22.03 2.62 -20.03
CA ARG A 141 21.35 1.72 -20.95
C ARG A 141 20.69 0.55 -20.22
N GLN A 142 21.41 -0.10 -19.32
CA GLN A 142 20.87 -1.19 -18.51
C GLN A 142 19.79 -0.70 -17.54
N ALA A 143 19.99 0.47 -16.90
CA ALA A 143 19.03 1.06 -15.97
C ALA A 143 17.72 1.41 -16.67
N LYS A 144 17.76 2.09 -17.84
CA LYS A 144 16.57 2.38 -18.66
C LYS A 144 15.85 1.10 -19.10
N ARG A 145 16.59 0.05 -19.49
CA ARG A 145 15.99 -1.24 -19.85
C ARG A 145 15.30 -1.90 -18.66
N ALA A 146 15.95 -1.89 -17.50
CA ALA A 146 15.41 -2.47 -16.27
C ALA A 146 14.19 -1.69 -15.75
N ASP A 147 14.18 -0.37 -15.87
CA ASP A 147 13.04 0.49 -15.52
C ASP A 147 11.83 0.22 -16.43
N ARG A 148 12.03 0.17 -17.76
CA ARG A 148 10.94 -0.20 -18.69
C ARG A 148 10.41 -1.60 -18.43
N ALA A 149 11.30 -2.57 -18.19
CA ALA A 149 10.91 -3.93 -17.85
C ALA A 149 10.13 -4.01 -16.53
N TYR A 150 10.39 -3.09 -15.59
CA TYR A 150 9.66 -2.98 -14.34
C TYR A 150 8.26 -2.39 -14.54
N LYS A 151 8.17 -1.25 -15.24
CA LYS A 151 6.91 -0.54 -15.48
C LYS A 151 5.92 -1.38 -16.27
N ARG A 152 6.41 -2.23 -17.18
CA ARG A 152 5.59 -3.20 -17.94
C ARG A 152 5.02 -4.35 -17.10
N ARG A 153 5.48 -4.57 -15.87
CA ARG A 153 4.90 -5.61 -15.01
C ARG A 153 3.53 -5.17 -14.51
N HIS A 154 2.61 -6.11 -14.38
CA HIS A 154 1.32 -5.84 -13.76
C HIS A 154 1.48 -5.27 -12.35
N LEU A 155 0.53 -4.41 -11.94
CA LEU A 155 0.49 -3.81 -10.60
C LEU A 155 0.57 -4.87 -9.49
N LYS A 156 -0.06 -6.03 -9.71
CA LYS A 156 -0.03 -7.19 -8.80
C LYS A 156 1.39 -7.68 -8.56
N ASP A 157 2.21 -7.80 -9.60
CA ASP A 157 3.58 -8.32 -9.47
C ASP A 157 4.52 -7.30 -8.85
N ARG A 158 4.30 -6.01 -9.14
CA ARG A 158 5.07 -4.90 -8.58
C ARG A 158 4.84 -4.76 -7.08
N TYR A 159 3.58 -4.69 -6.65
CA TYR A 159 3.24 -4.31 -5.28
C TYR A 159 2.71 -5.46 -4.43
N GLY A 160 2.14 -6.50 -5.03
CA GLY A 160 1.52 -7.63 -4.30
C GLY A 160 2.52 -8.52 -3.56
N ASN A 161 3.83 -8.35 -3.82
CA ASN A 161 4.92 -9.03 -3.13
C ASN A 161 5.69 -8.11 -2.17
N SER A 162 5.44 -6.80 -2.16
CA SER A 162 6.05 -5.88 -1.19
C SER A 162 5.41 -6.08 0.18
N ALA A 163 6.23 -6.43 1.17
CA ALA A 163 5.77 -6.65 2.55
C ALA A 163 5.15 -5.36 3.13
N GLU A 164 5.71 -4.22 2.78
CA GLU A 164 5.32 -2.89 3.19
C GLU A 164 3.93 -2.52 2.64
N TYR A 165 3.73 -2.76 1.34
CA TYR A 165 2.43 -2.52 0.70
C TYR A 165 1.35 -3.46 1.22
N ILE A 166 1.68 -4.75 1.41
CA ILE A 166 0.79 -5.75 2.02
C ILE A 166 0.37 -5.31 3.42
N GLU A 167 1.31 -4.89 4.26
CA GLU A 167 1.04 -4.47 5.64
C GLU A 167 0.16 -3.23 5.71
N LEU A 168 0.43 -2.22 4.87
CA LEU A 168 -0.43 -1.04 4.74
C LEU A 168 -1.86 -1.43 4.35
N ARG A 169 -2.02 -2.21 3.27
CA ARG A 169 -3.34 -2.68 2.82
C ARG A 169 -4.08 -3.45 3.91
N SER A 170 -3.37 -4.29 4.65
CA SER A 170 -3.91 -5.05 5.78
C SER A 170 -4.38 -4.12 6.91
N LEU A 171 -3.59 -3.08 7.20
CA LEU A 171 -3.89 -2.08 8.22
C LEU A 171 -5.14 -1.28 7.85
N VAL A 172 -5.17 -0.70 6.66
CA VAL A 172 -6.29 0.13 6.19
C VAL A 172 -7.58 -0.70 6.15
N HIS A 173 -7.51 -1.94 5.63
CA HIS A 173 -8.66 -2.84 5.64
C HIS A 173 -9.14 -3.18 7.06
N GLY A 174 -8.22 -3.53 7.96
CA GLY A 174 -8.58 -3.88 9.35
C GLY A 174 -9.18 -2.71 10.13
N LEU A 175 -8.83 -1.47 9.78
CA LEU A 175 -9.41 -0.27 10.39
C LEU A 175 -10.77 0.08 9.79
N ALA A 176 -10.92 -0.04 8.47
CA ALA A 176 -12.18 0.25 7.78
C ALA A 176 -13.26 -0.82 8.03
N ARG A 177 -12.87 -2.10 8.05
CA ARG A 177 -13.78 -3.24 8.15
C ARG A 177 -13.19 -4.31 9.08
N PRO A 178 -13.20 -4.09 10.41
CA PRO A 178 -12.52 -4.96 11.39
C PRO A 178 -13.08 -6.39 11.44
N THR A 179 -14.35 -6.56 11.08
CA THR A 179 -15.04 -7.87 11.04
C THR A 179 -15.01 -8.51 9.66
N ALA A 180 -14.73 -7.76 8.60
CA ALA A 180 -14.71 -8.30 7.25
C ALA A 180 -13.43 -9.11 7.00
N PRO A 181 -13.52 -10.19 6.22
CA PRO A 181 -12.33 -10.92 5.80
C PRO A 181 -11.40 -10.03 4.98
N GLN A 182 -10.09 -10.19 5.17
CA GLN A 182 -9.11 -9.44 4.37
C GLN A 182 -9.25 -9.84 2.88
N PRO A 183 -9.34 -8.87 1.94
CA PRO A 183 -9.46 -9.17 0.53
C PRO A 183 -8.21 -9.91 0.04
N GLN A 184 -8.39 -10.83 -0.90
CA GLN A 184 -7.27 -11.53 -1.53
C GLN A 184 -6.39 -10.55 -2.32
N ARG A 185 -5.09 -10.87 -2.43
CA ARG A 185 -4.11 -9.97 -3.09
C ARG A 185 -4.47 -9.62 -4.53
N LYS A 186 -5.16 -10.54 -5.23
CA LYS A 186 -5.63 -10.35 -6.61
C LYS A 186 -6.70 -9.27 -6.74
N ASP A 187 -7.43 -8.99 -5.67
CA ASP A 187 -8.55 -8.03 -5.67
C ASP A 187 -8.14 -6.65 -5.16
N TRP A 188 -6.91 -6.49 -4.63
CA TRP A 188 -6.45 -5.20 -4.10
C TRP A 188 -6.43 -4.10 -5.15
N PHE A 189 -6.14 -4.43 -6.40
CA PHE A 189 -5.99 -3.44 -7.47
C PHE A 189 -7.29 -3.16 -8.23
N LYS A 190 -8.36 -3.93 -7.97
CA LYS A 190 -9.68 -3.70 -8.59
C LYS A 190 -10.45 -2.57 -7.91
N THR A 191 -10.07 -2.24 -6.68
CA THR A 191 -10.85 -1.35 -5.81
C THR A 191 -9.92 -0.39 -5.09
N PRO A 192 -10.23 0.94 -5.08
CA PRO A 192 -9.46 1.89 -4.31
C PRO A 192 -9.31 1.44 -2.86
N MET A 193 -8.16 1.70 -2.26
CA MET A 193 -7.91 1.37 -0.87
C MET A 193 -8.93 2.04 0.08
N PHE A 194 -9.49 3.16 -0.36
CA PHE A 194 -10.51 3.92 0.34
C PHE A 194 -11.73 4.05 -0.57
N VAL A 195 -12.61 3.05 -0.52
CA VAL A 195 -13.95 3.19 -1.10
C VAL A 195 -14.79 3.91 -0.06
N CYS A 196 -15.10 5.18 -0.30
CA CYS A 196 -16.33 5.75 0.22
C CYS A 196 -17.45 5.15 -0.66
N ASP A 197 -18.60 4.79 -0.09
CA ASP A 197 -19.67 4.10 -0.83
C ASP A 197 -20.18 4.92 -2.06
N GLY A 198 -19.71 6.16 -2.24
CA GLY A 198 -19.78 6.93 -3.48
C GLY A 198 -18.64 6.63 -4.48
N ARG A 199 -18.96 5.84 -5.51
CA ARG A 199 -18.54 5.88 -6.94
C ARG A 199 -17.20 6.50 -7.40
N ALA A 200 -16.14 6.59 -6.60
CA ALA A 200 -14.82 7.02 -7.09
C ALA A 200 -14.16 5.88 -7.91
N GLN A 201 -14.11 6.03 -9.24
CA GLN A 201 -13.34 5.14 -10.11
C GLN A 201 -11.87 5.57 -10.10
N ILE A 202 -10.95 4.64 -9.84
CA ILE A 202 -9.54 4.86 -10.15
C ILE A 202 -9.40 4.65 -11.66
N SER A 203 -9.08 5.70 -12.40
CA SER A 203 -8.52 5.54 -13.74
C SER A 203 -7.11 4.98 -13.62
N ASP A 204 -6.73 4.02 -14.46
CA ASP A 204 -5.38 3.45 -14.55
C ASP A 204 -4.34 4.46 -15.10
N GLU A 205 -4.58 5.76 -14.96
CA GLU A 205 -3.64 6.78 -15.39
C GLU A 205 -2.39 6.67 -14.51
N GLU A 206 -1.29 6.28 -15.16
CA GLU A 206 0.02 6.17 -14.54
C GLU A 206 0.36 7.48 -13.81
N PRO A 207 1.12 7.41 -12.71
CA PRO A 207 1.58 8.62 -12.04
C PRO A 207 2.27 9.51 -13.07
N VAL A 208 1.66 10.67 -13.35
CA VAL A 208 2.17 11.68 -14.25
C VAL A 208 3.54 12.08 -13.70
N SER A 209 4.61 11.53 -14.27
CA SER A 209 5.91 12.15 -14.13
C SER A 209 5.85 13.37 -15.03
N GLU A 210 5.43 14.49 -14.47
CA GLU A 210 5.61 15.83 -15.05
C GLU A 210 7.11 16.08 -15.16
N SER A 211 7.72 15.50 -16.19
CA SER A 211 9.00 15.90 -16.72
C SER A 211 8.78 16.02 -18.22
N GLU A 212 8.56 17.25 -18.63
CA GLU A 212 8.31 17.67 -20.01
C GLU A 212 9.44 17.23 -20.95
N GLY A 213 9.05 17.01 -22.21
CA GLY A 213 9.89 17.29 -23.38
C GLY A 213 11.10 16.40 -23.62
N GLU A 214 10.96 15.40 -24.51
CA GLU A 214 11.74 15.37 -25.77
C GLU A 214 11.35 14.14 -26.61
N GLY A 215 11.05 14.41 -27.88
CA GLY A 215 10.42 13.50 -28.83
C GLY A 215 11.15 12.18 -29.04
N ARG A 216 10.37 11.09 -29.07
CA ARG A 216 10.81 9.78 -29.55
C ARG A 216 10.06 9.41 -30.83
N PRO A 217 10.76 8.89 -31.87
CA PRO A 217 10.10 8.40 -33.07
C PRO A 217 9.35 7.10 -32.77
N SER A 218 8.13 7.02 -33.29
CA SER A 218 7.26 5.86 -33.27
C SER A 218 7.84 4.73 -34.12
N ASP A 219 8.29 3.66 -33.47
CA ASP A 219 8.47 2.35 -34.09
C ASP A 219 7.48 1.40 -33.41
N ASP A 220 6.30 1.30 -34.01
CA ASP A 220 5.26 0.35 -33.67
C ASP A 220 5.73 -1.07 -34.02
N ARG A 221 5.77 -1.93 -33.01
CA ARG A 221 5.70 -3.38 -33.19
C ARG A 221 4.61 -3.91 -32.29
N ASP A 222 3.47 -4.18 -32.92
CA ASP A 222 2.40 -5.02 -32.42
C ASP A 222 3.00 -6.35 -31.93
N ILE A 223 2.92 -6.56 -30.63
CA ILE A 223 3.11 -7.87 -30.00
C ILE A 223 1.82 -8.15 -29.26
N GLU A 224 0.94 -8.91 -29.92
CA GLU A 224 -0.16 -9.62 -29.28
C GLU A 224 0.43 -10.49 -28.16
N MET A 225 0.28 -10.06 -26.91
CA MET A 225 0.65 -10.88 -25.76
C MET A 225 -0.52 -11.81 -25.44
N ALA A 226 -0.27 -13.10 -25.65
CA ALA A 226 -1.16 -14.18 -25.27
C ALA A 226 -1.35 -14.18 -23.74
N ASP A 227 -2.60 -14.05 -23.32
CA ASP A 227 -3.07 -14.32 -21.96
C ASP A 227 -2.93 -15.82 -21.68
N GLU A 228 -1.82 -16.24 -21.07
CA GLU A 228 -1.75 -17.53 -20.39
C GLU A 228 -2.17 -17.35 -18.93
N GLU A 229 -3.46 -17.57 -18.72
CA GLU A 229 -4.16 -17.59 -17.44
C GLU A 229 -3.67 -18.78 -16.58
N SER A 230 -2.63 -18.55 -15.76
CA SER A 230 -2.17 -19.53 -14.78
C SER A 230 -3.03 -19.47 -13.51
N ASP A 231 -4.09 -20.27 -13.51
CA ASP A 231 -5.02 -20.49 -12.40
C ASP A 231 -4.47 -21.49 -11.37
N ASP A 232 -3.65 -20.98 -10.43
CA ASP A 232 -3.37 -21.70 -9.17
C ASP A 232 -4.34 -21.21 -8.08
N GLY A 233 -5.55 -21.78 -8.12
CA GLY A 233 -6.62 -21.61 -7.14
C GLY A 233 -6.29 -22.22 -5.77
N ILE A 234 -5.45 -21.55 -4.99
CA ILE A 234 -5.37 -21.77 -3.54
C ILE A 234 -6.41 -20.87 -2.87
N GLU A 235 -7.58 -21.45 -2.58
CA GLU A 235 -8.62 -20.83 -1.74
C GLU A 235 -8.12 -20.70 -0.29
N GLU A 236 -7.39 -19.62 -0.01
CA GLU A 236 -7.10 -19.20 1.37
C GLU A 236 -8.42 -18.76 2.02
N MET A 237 -9.03 -19.67 2.79
CA MET A 237 -10.18 -19.39 3.67
C MET A 237 -9.87 -18.17 4.52
N SER A 238 -10.78 -17.19 4.50
CA SER A 238 -10.66 -15.97 5.27
C SER A 238 -10.73 -16.23 6.78
N ALA A 239 -9.58 -16.50 7.38
CA ALA A 239 -9.47 -16.75 8.81
C ALA A 239 -9.70 -15.42 9.57
N THR A 240 -10.85 -15.29 10.23
CA THR A 240 -11.06 -14.27 11.27
C THR A 240 -9.94 -14.42 12.31
N ARG A 241 -9.06 -13.42 12.43
CA ARG A 241 -7.95 -13.49 13.40
C ARG A 241 -8.52 -13.48 14.83
N ASN A 242 -8.19 -14.52 15.60
CA ASN A 242 -8.50 -14.55 17.02
C ASN A 242 -7.68 -13.47 17.75
N LEU A 243 -8.35 -12.48 18.35
CA LEU A 243 -7.72 -11.44 19.17
C LEU A 243 -7.44 -11.88 20.63
N MET A 244 -7.57 -13.18 20.89
CA MET A 244 -7.35 -13.80 22.19
C MET A 244 -6.00 -14.54 22.16
N CYS A 245 -5.16 -14.29 23.15
CA CYS A 245 -3.87 -14.95 23.27
C CYS A 245 -4.06 -16.44 23.62
N PRO A 246 -3.41 -17.37 22.91
CA PRO A 246 -3.54 -18.81 23.19
C PRO A 246 -2.90 -19.24 24.52
N LEU A 247 -2.05 -18.39 25.13
CA LEU A 247 -1.42 -18.68 26.42
C LEU A 247 -2.23 -18.16 27.61
N THR A 248 -2.73 -16.92 27.53
CA THR A 248 -3.45 -16.27 28.63
C THR A 248 -4.96 -16.43 28.52
N MET A 249 -5.46 -16.82 27.34
CA MET A 249 -6.89 -16.83 27.00
C MET A 249 -7.56 -15.47 27.27
N ALA A 250 -6.79 -14.37 27.19
CA ALA A 250 -7.23 -13.00 27.36
C ALA A 250 -6.96 -12.19 26.09
N LEU A 251 -7.58 -11.01 25.99
CA LEU A 251 -7.31 -10.06 24.91
C LEU A 251 -5.83 -9.64 24.93
N PHE A 252 -5.21 -9.50 23.76
CA PHE A 252 -3.82 -9.07 23.67
C PHE A 252 -3.62 -7.64 24.24
N LYS A 253 -2.54 -7.44 25.01
CA LYS A 253 -2.07 -6.12 25.44
C LYS A 253 -0.84 -5.70 24.64
N ASP A 254 0.19 -6.54 24.65
CA ASP A 254 1.41 -6.38 23.85
C ASP A 254 1.67 -7.65 23.02
N PRO A 255 0.97 -7.81 21.87
CA PRO A 255 1.16 -8.96 21.01
C PRO A 255 2.53 -8.94 20.32
N VAL A 256 3.20 -10.08 20.34
CA VAL A 256 4.48 -10.31 19.66
C VAL A 256 4.36 -11.51 18.72
N LYS A 257 4.89 -11.34 17.51
CA LYS A 257 4.99 -12.38 16.48
C LYS A 257 6.34 -13.07 16.58
N ALA A 258 6.31 -14.39 16.75
CA ALA A 258 7.49 -15.23 16.76
C ALA A 258 8.00 -15.51 15.33
N SER A 259 9.24 -15.99 15.21
CA SER A 259 9.86 -16.40 13.93
C SER A 259 9.08 -17.50 13.20
N CYS A 260 8.29 -18.30 13.94
CA CYS A 260 7.40 -19.31 13.38
C CYS A 260 6.09 -18.75 12.80
N GLY A 261 5.78 -17.47 13.02
CA GLY A 261 4.58 -16.79 12.55
C GLY A 261 3.43 -16.69 13.56
N HIS A 262 3.49 -17.42 14.68
CA HIS A 262 2.47 -17.37 15.73
C HIS A 262 2.58 -16.11 16.58
N ILE A 263 1.43 -15.63 17.07
CA ILE A 263 1.30 -14.40 17.85
C ILE A 263 0.96 -14.77 19.30
N PHE A 264 1.68 -14.17 20.25
CA PHE A 264 1.51 -14.41 21.68
C PHE A 264 1.55 -13.09 22.45
N GLU A 265 1.04 -13.10 23.68
CA GLU A 265 1.24 -12.01 24.62
C GLU A 265 2.71 -11.99 25.07
N LYS A 266 3.36 -10.82 25.02
CA LYS A 266 4.79 -10.68 25.30
C LYS A 266 5.18 -11.16 26.69
N GLU A 267 4.45 -10.73 27.72
CA GLU A 267 4.74 -11.07 29.11
C GLU A 267 4.62 -12.58 29.34
N ALA A 268 3.51 -13.18 28.89
CA ALA A 268 3.25 -14.61 29.03
C ALA A 268 4.31 -15.48 28.31
N LEU A 269 4.77 -15.04 27.14
CA LEU A 269 5.80 -15.77 26.40
C LEU A 269 7.18 -15.67 27.06
N LEU A 270 7.52 -14.51 27.62
CA LEU A 270 8.78 -14.32 28.35
C LEU A 270 8.80 -15.13 29.66
N ASP A 271 7.69 -15.19 30.37
CA ASP A 271 7.54 -16.04 31.57
C ASP A 271 7.70 -17.52 31.22
N LEU A 272 7.15 -17.95 30.09
CA LEU A 272 7.33 -19.31 29.60
C LEU A 272 8.81 -19.62 29.30
N PHE A 273 9.55 -18.69 28.68
CA PHE A 273 10.99 -18.85 28.45
C PHE A 273 11.80 -18.90 29.74
N GLN A 274 11.43 -18.12 30.75
CA GLN A 274 12.06 -18.21 32.06
C GLN A 274 11.84 -19.59 32.69
N ASN A 275 10.62 -20.15 32.58
CA ASN A 275 10.30 -21.48 33.07
C ASN A 275 11.07 -22.58 32.30
N TYR A 276 11.21 -22.47 30.98
CA TYR A 276 12.02 -23.41 30.20
C TYR A 276 13.50 -23.36 30.57
N LYS A 277 14.07 -22.18 30.80
CA LYS A 277 15.44 -22.03 31.30
C LYS A 277 15.64 -22.73 32.65
N ARG A 278 14.69 -22.59 33.58
CA ARG A 278 14.73 -23.28 34.89
C ARG A 278 14.69 -24.80 34.73
N LEU A 279 13.90 -25.29 33.77
CA LEU A 279 13.77 -26.71 33.46
C LEU A 279 14.85 -27.26 32.52
N LYS A 280 15.83 -26.43 32.11
CA LYS A 280 16.85 -26.76 31.09
C LYS A 280 16.24 -27.29 29.78
N LYS A 281 15.04 -26.81 29.44
CA LYS A 281 14.36 -27.12 28.17
C LYS A 281 14.68 -26.03 27.13
N GLU A 282 14.68 -26.43 25.88
CA GLU A 282 14.80 -25.50 24.76
C GLU A 282 13.53 -24.65 24.63
N ASN A 283 13.68 -23.42 24.14
CA ASN A 283 12.57 -22.50 23.94
C ASN A 283 11.77 -22.91 22.69
N ILE A 284 10.87 -23.87 22.85
CA ILE A 284 10.02 -24.37 21.76
C ILE A 284 8.71 -23.55 21.71
N CYS A 285 8.21 -23.30 20.51
CA CYS A 285 6.92 -22.64 20.30
C CYS A 285 5.79 -23.40 21.04
N PRO A 286 5.00 -22.71 21.88
CA PRO A 286 3.94 -23.36 22.66
C PRO A 286 2.72 -23.76 21.84
N THR A 287 2.60 -23.33 20.58
CA THR A 287 1.52 -23.77 19.69
C THR A 287 1.66 -25.27 19.42
N PRO A 288 0.65 -26.08 19.72
CA PRO A 288 0.70 -27.53 19.48
C PRO A 288 0.96 -27.80 17.99
N GLY A 289 1.90 -28.70 17.72
CA GLY A 289 2.30 -29.07 16.35
C GLY A 289 3.33 -28.16 15.68
N CYS A 290 3.71 -27.02 16.26
CA CYS A 290 4.70 -26.13 15.63
C CYS A 290 6.14 -26.63 15.77
N GLY A 291 6.58 -26.98 16.99
CA GLY A 291 7.92 -27.53 17.26
C GLY A 291 9.13 -26.63 16.98
N LYS A 292 8.94 -25.44 16.38
CA LYS A 292 10.04 -24.52 16.05
C LYS A 292 10.63 -23.88 17.31
N GLN A 293 11.96 -23.80 17.37
CA GLN A 293 12.67 -23.05 18.40
C GLN A 293 12.47 -21.54 18.19
N ILE A 294 12.18 -20.83 19.28
CA ILE A 294 11.92 -19.40 19.29
C ILE A 294 12.83 -18.71 20.31
N ASN A 295 13.53 -17.66 19.89
CA ASN A 295 14.37 -16.86 20.79
C ASN A 295 13.69 -15.55 21.13
N ALA A 296 13.97 -15.03 22.33
CA ALA A 296 13.47 -13.71 22.76
C ALA A 296 13.93 -12.56 21.84
N LYS A 297 15.07 -12.71 21.15
CA LYS A 297 15.61 -11.72 20.21
C LYS A 297 14.86 -11.70 18.87
N ASP A 298 14.22 -12.80 18.50
CA ASP A 298 13.54 -12.95 17.21
C ASP A 298 12.06 -12.55 17.29
N LEU A 299 11.61 -12.09 18.47
CA LEU A 299 10.26 -11.60 18.68
C LEU A 299 10.11 -10.21 18.07
N ARG A 300 9.12 -10.05 17.19
CA ARG A 300 8.77 -8.75 16.60
C ARG A 300 7.42 -8.30 17.16
N PRO A 301 7.26 -7.03 17.58
CA PRO A 301 5.95 -6.53 17.99
C PRO A 301 4.98 -6.58 16.82
N ASP A 302 3.75 -7.05 17.06
CA ASP A 302 2.68 -7.08 16.06
C ASP A 302 1.75 -5.88 16.26
N ALA A 303 2.11 -4.76 15.63
CA ALA A 303 1.37 -3.51 15.75
C ALA A 303 -0.08 -3.61 15.23
N LEU A 304 -0.35 -4.50 14.27
CA LEU A 304 -1.70 -4.70 13.73
C LEU A 304 -2.58 -5.37 14.78
N THR A 305 -2.15 -6.52 15.33
CA THR A 305 -2.91 -7.23 16.37
C THR A 305 -3.08 -6.36 17.62
N LYS A 306 -2.07 -5.55 17.97
CA LYS A 306 -2.14 -4.61 19.10
C LYS A 306 -3.28 -3.60 18.91
N ARG A 307 -3.30 -2.90 17.77
CA ARG A 307 -4.34 -1.91 17.45
C ARG A 307 -5.74 -2.52 17.40
N LEU A 308 -5.88 -3.71 16.83
CA LEU A 308 -7.18 -4.41 16.81
C LEU A 308 -7.66 -4.81 18.22
N ALA A 309 -6.75 -5.26 19.09
CA ALA A 309 -7.09 -5.59 20.46
C ALA A 309 -7.48 -4.34 21.26
N GLU A 310 -6.71 -3.25 21.16
CA GLU A 310 -7.03 -1.96 21.80
C GLU A 310 -8.38 -1.40 21.30
N ALA A 311 -8.64 -1.47 20.00
CA ALA A 311 -9.91 -1.09 19.39
C ALA A 311 -11.11 -1.84 20.00
N LYS A 312 -10.97 -3.15 20.20
CA LYS A 312 -12.01 -4.00 20.78
C LYS A 312 -12.19 -3.76 22.28
N LEU A 313 -11.10 -3.46 23.00
CA LEU A 313 -11.16 -3.08 24.41
C LEU A 313 -11.93 -1.76 24.59
N LYS A 314 -11.59 -0.74 23.78
CA LYS A 314 -12.25 0.57 23.80
C LYS A 314 -13.74 0.47 23.46
N GLU A 315 -14.10 -0.41 22.52
CA GLU A 315 -15.50 -0.69 22.17
C GLU A 315 -16.26 -1.32 23.35
N LYS A 316 -15.66 -2.32 24.02
CA LYS A 316 -16.25 -2.94 25.22
C LYS A 316 -16.46 -1.94 26.35
N GLU A 317 -15.46 -1.10 26.61
CA GLU A 317 -15.54 -0.05 27.64
C GLU A 317 -16.66 0.97 27.33
N ARG A 318 -16.77 1.41 26.08
CA ARG A 318 -17.87 2.29 25.65
C ARG A 318 -19.24 1.62 25.78
N ALA A 319 -19.35 0.35 25.45
CA ALA A 319 -20.59 -0.42 25.60
C ALA A 319 -20.99 -0.54 27.09
N GLU A 320 -20.02 -0.77 27.97
CA GLU A 320 -20.23 -0.79 29.43
C GLU A 320 -20.66 0.59 29.95
N GLN A 321 -20.01 1.68 29.53
CA GLN A 321 -20.41 3.05 29.89
C GLN A 321 -21.83 3.38 29.42
N ARG A 322 -22.21 2.99 28.19
CA ARG A 322 -23.57 3.14 27.67
C ARG A 322 -24.58 2.34 28.48
N ALA A 323 -24.24 1.12 28.89
CA ALA A 323 -25.10 0.29 29.72
C ALA A 323 -25.32 0.89 31.12
N VAL A 324 -24.29 1.49 31.72
CA VAL A 324 -24.40 2.19 33.01
C VAL A 324 -25.33 3.40 32.90
N ILE A 325 -25.20 4.21 31.84
CA ILE A 325 -26.06 5.38 31.63
C ILE A 325 -27.52 4.95 31.38
N ALA A 326 -27.75 3.92 30.58
CA ALA A 326 -29.09 3.40 30.30
C ALA A 326 -29.73 2.70 31.52
N GLY A 327 -28.92 2.11 32.40
CA GLY A 327 -29.37 1.40 33.60
C GLY A 327 -29.66 2.29 34.81
N ALA A 328 -29.19 3.55 34.81
CA ALA A 328 -29.38 4.48 35.93
C ALA A 328 -30.75 5.19 35.94
N GLY A 329 -31.68 4.81 35.07
CA GLY A 329 -32.98 5.49 34.88
C GLY A 329 -34.22 4.71 35.32
N ASN A 330 -34.11 3.60 36.04
CA ASN A 330 -35.29 2.76 36.33
C ASN A 330 -35.34 2.15 37.75
N ASP A 331 -34.86 2.87 38.76
CA ASP A 331 -34.94 2.44 40.16
C ASP A 331 -35.31 3.59 41.11
N GLU A 332 -36.36 4.36 40.79
CA GLU A 332 -37.03 5.25 41.77
C GLU A 332 -38.54 5.32 41.47
N SER A 333 -39.26 4.25 41.81
CA SER A 333 -40.68 4.36 42.20
C SER A 333 -41.07 3.18 43.10
N GLU A 334 -40.50 3.13 44.30
CA GLU A 334 -41.11 2.46 45.45
C GLU A 334 -41.40 3.51 46.53
N ASP A 335 -42.51 4.22 46.33
CA ASP A 335 -43.21 4.92 47.41
C ASP A 335 -44.38 4.04 47.89
N GLU A 336 -44.42 3.89 49.21
CA GLU A 336 -45.57 3.65 50.09
C GLU A 336 -45.98 2.20 50.51
N GLU A 337 -45.50 1.88 51.72
CA GLU A 337 -46.28 1.52 52.94
C GLU A 337 -46.96 0.14 53.13
N GLU A 338 -46.42 -0.54 54.15
CA GLU A 338 -47.03 -1.35 55.23
C GLU A 338 -48.19 -2.34 54.95
N GLU A 339 -47.94 -3.63 55.24
CA GLU A 339 -48.44 -4.29 56.46
C GLU A 339 -48.01 -5.75 56.53
N ALA A 340 -47.68 -6.19 57.74
CA ALA A 340 -47.18 -7.51 58.06
C ALA A 340 -48.30 -8.56 58.05
N VAL A 341 -48.12 -9.67 57.32
CA VAL A 341 -48.62 -10.97 57.80
C VAL A 341 -47.84 -12.15 57.24
N SER A 342 -47.27 -12.91 58.18
CA SER A 342 -46.88 -14.32 58.10
C SER A 342 -47.75 -15.15 57.15
N SER A 343 -47.14 -15.99 56.30
CA SER A 343 -47.34 -17.45 56.32
C SER A 343 -46.53 -18.19 55.24
N LYS A 344 -46.11 -19.39 55.63
CA LYS A 344 -45.35 -20.39 54.88
C LYS A 344 -46.02 -20.82 53.56
N SER A 345 -45.16 -21.30 52.66
CA SER A 345 -45.20 -22.63 52.00
C SER A 345 -45.32 -22.70 50.47
N LYS A 346 -44.55 -23.68 49.95
CA LYS A 346 -44.62 -24.41 48.67
C LYS A 346 -43.97 -23.81 47.42
N THR A 347 -42.76 -24.30 47.22
CA THR A 347 -42.18 -24.74 45.95
C THR A 347 -43.16 -25.56 45.10
N GLU A 348 -43.57 -25.03 43.95
CA GLU A 348 -44.06 -25.83 42.82
C GLU A 348 -43.35 -25.42 41.52
N ARG A 349 -42.79 -26.43 40.83
CA ARG A 349 -42.14 -26.34 39.52
C ARG A 349 -43.22 -26.24 38.43
N PRO A 350 -43.12 -25.34 37.44
CA PRO A 350 -43.94 -25.46 36.25
C PRO A 350 -43.32 -26.46 35.25
N LYS A 351 -44.11 -27.49 34.91
CA LYS A 351 -43.88 -28.37 33.76
C LYS A 351 -44.31 -27.64 32.48
N SER A 352 -43.38 -27.35 31.58
CA SER A 352 -43.70 -26.91 30.22
C SER A 352 -44.02 -28.13 29.34
N ARG A 353 -45.19 -28.09 28.68
CA ARG A 353 -45.57 -28.99 27.57
C ARG A 353 -45.11 -28.36 26.25
N PRO A 354 -44.72 -29.13 25.23
CA PRO A 354 -44.40 -28.58 23.91
C PRO A 354 -45.69 -28.23 23.16
N ARG A 355 -45.74 -27.03 22.57
CA ARG A 355 -46.77 -26.65 21.58
C ARG A 355 -46.30 -27.08 20.18
N ALA A 356 -47.23 -27.68 19.46
CA ALA A 356 -47.10 -28.03 18.05
C ALA A 356 -46.88 -26.78 17.20
N ILE A 357 -45.95 -26.88 16.25
CA ILE A 357 -45.72 -25.92 15.18
C ILE A 357 -46.81 -26.16 14.13
N ILE A 358 -47.58 -25.12 13.86
CA ILE A 358 -48.50 -25.03 12.73
C ILE A 358 -47.65 -24.49 11.57
N GLU A 359 -47.56 -25.26 10.50
CA GLU A 359 -47.07 -24.80 9.19
C GLU A 359 -48.11 -23.83 8.63
N GLU A 360 -47.74 -22.56 8.48
CA GLU A 360 -48.47 -21.63 7.63
C GLU A 360 -47.65 -21.32 6.38
N GLU A 361 -48.29 -21.60 5.25
CA GLU A 361 -47.86 -21.44 3.88
C GLU A 361 -47.52 -19.97 3.58
N ILE A 362 -46.37 -19.73 2.95
CA ILE A 362 -46.04 -18.45 2.35
C ILE A 362 -46.69 -18.42 0.95
N PRO A 363 -47.60 -17.47 0.63
CA PRO A 363 -48.20 -17.40 -0.69
C PRO A 363 -47.24 -16.77 -1.70
N PHE A 364 -47.05 -17.47 -2.82
CA PHE A 364 -46.55 -16.93 -4.08
C PHE A 364 -47.59 -15.97 -4.70
N GLY A 365 -47.14 -14.79 -5.10
CA GLY A 365 -47.86 -13.86 -5.98
C GLY A 365 -47.10 -12.53 -6.01
N GLY A 366 -46.72 -11.93 -7.13
CA GLY A 366 -47.20 -12.07 -8.50
C GLY A 366 -47.51 -10.66 -9.03
N GLY A 367 -46.59 -10.11 -9.83
CA GLY A 367 -46.81 -9.14 -10.91
C GLY A 367 -47.51 -7.80 -10.65
N ARG A 368 -46.86 -6.70 -11.04
CA ARG A 368 -47.23 -5.83 -12.20
C ARG A 368 -46.70 -4.40 -12.06
N ASN A 369 -46.07 -3.96 -13.15
CA ASN A 369 -46.11 -2.66 -13.83
C ASN A 369 -46.52 -1.41 -13.03
N ASN A 370 -45.69 -0.36 -13.12
CA ASN A 370 -46.20 0.94 -13.54
C ASN A 370 -45.13 1.80 -14.24
N GLU A 371 -45.43 2.23 -15.46
CA GLU A 371 -44.87 3.38 -16.16
C GLU A 371 -45.39 4.68 -15.52
N GLN A 372 -44.55 5.74 -15.52
CA GLN A 372 -44.84 7.20 -15.51
C GLN A 372 -43.59 7.88 -14.93
N GLY A 373 -42.91 8.84 -15.55
CA GLY A 373 -43.35 9.92 -16.43
C GLY A 373 -43.34 11.24 -15.65
N SER A 374 -42.30 12.06 -15.83
CA SER A 374 -42.13 13.48 -15.42
C SER A 374 -40.65 13.81 -15.72
N GLU A 375 -40.22 14.64 -16.67
CA GLU A 375 -40.62 15.98 -17.15
C GLU A 375 -40.72 17.04 -16.02
N GLY A 376 -39.90 18.08 -16.16
CA GLY A 376 -39.67 19.24 -15.26
C GLY A 376 -38.20 19.68 -15.40
N ASP A 377 -37.86 20.48 -16.41
CA ASP A 377 -37.85 21.97 -16.41
C ASP A 377 -36.79 22.52 -15.43
N GLU A 378 -35.64 22.96 -15.97
CA GLU A 378 -35.27 24.37 -16.18
C GLU A 378 -34.85 25.07 -14.88
N ASP A 379 -33.54 25.29 -14.72
CA ASP A 379 -33.01 26.58 -14.24
C ASP A 379 -31.51 26.68 -14.57
N GLU A 380 -31.25 27.40 -15.66
CA GLU A 380 -29.94 27.94 -16.01
C GLU A 380 -29.63 29.14 -15.10
N GLU A 381 -28.78 28.97 -14.09
CA GLU A 381 -28.09 30.11 -13.47
C GLU A 381 -26.67 30.26 -14.03
N ARG A 382 -26.63 31.13 -15.03
CA ARG A 382 -25.48 31.80 -15.62
C ARG A 382 -24.73 32.61 -14.55
N VAL A 383 -23.54 32.18 -14.16
CA VAL A 383 -22.62 32.96 -13.31
C VAL A 383 -21.65 33.76 -14.21
N PRO A 384 -21.43 35.06 -13.94
CA PRO A 384 -20.71 35.95 -14.83
C PRO A 384 -19.18 35.82 -14.80
N ASP A 385 -18.66 35.97 -15.99
CA ASP A 385 -17.31 36.26 -16.44
C ASP A 385 -16.75 37.55 -15.80
N SER A 386 -15.63 37.43 -15.09
CA SER A 386 -14.69 38.53 -14.80
C SER A 386 -13.46 38.01 -14.05
N HIS A 387 -12.30 37.94 -14.70
CA HIS A 387 -11.20 38.88 -14.44
C HIS A 387 -9.99 38.55 -15.30
N ASP A 388 -9.66 39.50 -16.19
CA ASP A 388 -8.33 39.74 -16.72
C ASP A 388 -7.32 39.90 -15.57
N GLU A 389 -6.21 39.16 -15.62
CA GLU A 389 -4.90 39.71 -15.25
C GLU A 389 -3.86 39.23 -16.26
N ALA A 390 -3.32 40.21 -16.98
CA ALA A 390 -2.14 40.11 -17.81
C ALA A 390 -0.91 39.88 -16.93
N GLY A 391 -0.24 38.76 -17.14
CA GLY A 391 1.13 38.51 -16.70
C GLY A 391 2.03 38.42 -17.92
N GLU A 392 2.60 39.55 -18.31
CA GLU A 392 3.77 39.65 -19.18
C GLU A 392 5.00 39.24 -18.37
N GLU A 393 5.68 38.15 -18.73
CA GLU A 393 7.08 37.93 -18.33
C GLU A 393 7.86 37.35 -19.53
N ASP A 394 8.41 38.31 -20.27
CA ASP A 394 9.67 38.34 -21.03
C ASP A 394 10.40 37.04 -21.36
N ASP A 395 10.41 36.77 -22.67
CA ASP A 395 11.38 35.97 -23.40
C ASP A 395 12.76 36.66 -23.38
N ASP A 396 13.76 36.07 -22.71
CA ASP A 396 15.17 36.37 -22.94
C ASP A 396 15.85 35.13 -23.54
N ASP A 397 15.79 35.07 -24.88
CA ASP A 397 16.63 34.23 -25.74
C ASP A 397 18.07 34.77 -25.72
N ASP A 398 18.96 34.15 -24.94
CA ASP A 398 20.40 34.34 -25.08
C ASP A 398 20.95 33.44 -26.22
N ASP A 399 21.06 34.06 -27.40
CA ASP A 399 21.81 33.61 -28.57
C ASP A 399 23.32 33.48 -28.24
N ASP A 400 23.80 32.26 -28.01
CA ASP A 400 25.24 31.97 -28.01
C ASP A 400 25.75 31.83 -29.46
N GLU A 401 26.19 32.97 -29.99
CA GLU A 401 26.90 33.14 -31.25
C GLU A 401 28.25 32.40 -31.24
N ILE A 402 28.29 31.15 -31.73
CA ILE A 402 29.52 30.43 -32.05
C ILE A 402 30.19 31.11 -33.25
N LYS A 403 31.22 31.90 -32.99
CA LYS A 403 32.16 32.40 -34.00
C LYS A 403 33.14 31.29 -34.40
N GLU A 404 33.01 30.83 -35.63
CA GLU A 404 34.10 30.20 -36.37
C GLU A 404 35.07 31.29 -36.86
N GLU A 405 36.33 31.23 -36.44
CA GLU A 405 37.51 31.60 -37.25
C GLU A 405 38.77 30.88 -36.75
#